data_AF-A0A3N2SBT3-F1
#
_entry.id   AF-A0A3N2SBT3-F1
#
_cell.length_a   1.000
_cell.length_b   1.000
_cell.length_c   1.000
_cell.angle_alpha   90.00
_cell.angle_beta   90.00
_cell.angle_gamma   90.00
#
_symmetry.space_group_name_H-M   'P 1'
#
loop_
_entity.id
_entity.type
_entity.pdbx_description
1 polymer ?
#
loop_
_entity_poly.entity_id
_entity_poly.type
_entity_poly.pdbx_seq_one_letter_code
_entity_poly.pdbx_strand_id
1 'polypeptide(L)'
;MSRFIPNGSYQRSASNISSNLYGKSQRRDQSWVSSGFNISNLSGGLVNWDGALQPENAPLPAAGFVPEGSYQKTTQNISVVLTAYCKTINGNWQWSALDITNYKPSDGDIANIDGVLKIQR
;
A
#
# COMPACT_ATOMS: atom_id res chain seq x y z
N MET A 1 13.28 7.18 3.55
CA MET A 1 12.09 6.34 3.82
C MET A 1 11.13 6.52 2.67
N SER A 2 10.46 5.45 2.23
CA SER A 2 9.53 5.52 1.10
C SER A 2 8.27 6.29 1.45
N ARG A 3 7.76 7.10 0.51
CA ARG A 3 6.50 7.86 0.65
C ARG A 3 5.30 6.96 0.91
N PHE A 4 5.32 5.74 0.39
CA PHE A 4 4.20 4.79 0.42
C PHE A 4 4.23 3.84 1.63
N ILE A 5 5.21 4.00 2.51
CA ILE A 5 5.30 3.29 3.78
C ILE A 5 4.99 4.30 4.89
N PRO A 6 3.82 4.22 5.55
CA PRO A 6 3.49 5.10 6.65
C PRO A 6 4.50 4.94 7.78
N ASN A 7 4.89 6.07 8.37
CA ASN A 7 5.64 6.04 9.63
C ASN A 7 4.74 5.50 10.74
N GLY A 8 5.34 4.74 11.66
CA GLY A 8 4.68 4.42 12.92
C GLY A 8 5.49 3.52 13.84
N SER A 9 5.01 3.33 15.07
CA SER A 9 5.71 2.53 16.08
C SER A 9 5.91 1.07 15.68
N TYR A 10 5.06 0.53 14.80
CA TYR A 10 5.19 -0.83 14.28
C TYR A 10 6.58 -1.10 13.68
N GLN A 11 7.25 -0.09 13.12
CA GLN A 11 8.58 -0.24 12.50
C GLN A 11 9.66 -0.72 13.49
N ARG A 12 9.44 -0.58 14.80
CA ARG A 12 10.36 -1.10 15.84
C ARG A 12 10.23 -2.60 16.09
N SER A 13 9.08 -3.17 15.74
CA SER A 13 8.73 -4.57 16.03
C SER A 13 8.16 -5.30 14.81
N ALA A 14 8.39 -4.76 13.62
CA ALA A 14 8.00 -5.34 12.33
C ALA A 14 9.20 -5.39 11.38
N SER A 15 9.24 -6.42 10.55
CA SER A 15 10.25 -6.67 9.51
C SER A 15 9.60 -6.93 8.17
N ASN A 16 10.38 -6.89 7.09
CA ASN A 16 9.91 -7.12 5.71
C ASN A 16 8.68 -6.26 5.35
N ILE A 17 8.71 -5.00 5.77
CA ILE A 17 7.61 -4.05 5.59
C ILE A 17 7.50 -3.71 4.11
N SER A 18 6.32 -3.89 3.53
CA SER A 18 6.02 -3.56 2.14
C SER A 18 4.61 -3.00 1.99
N SER A 19 4.45 -2.09 1.04
CA SER A 19 3.16 -1.52 0.66
C SER A 19 2.82 -1.98 -0.75
N ASN A 20 1.64 -2.58 -0.90
CA ASN A 20 1.18 -3.15 -2.15
C ASN A 20 -0.14 -2.49 -2.52
N LEU A 21 -0.22 -2.01 -3.76
CA LEU A 21 -1.46 -1.55 -4.35
C LEU A 21 -2.14 -2.71 -5.06
N TYR A 22 -3.45 -2.81 -4.91
CA TYR A 22 -4.33 -3.74 -5.59
C TYR A 22 -5.46 -2.99 -6.28
N GLY A 23 -5.96 -3.54 -7.38
CA GLY A 23 -7.10 -3.01 -8.09
C GLY A 23 -7.59 -3.95 -9.18
N LYS A 24 -8.53 -3.47 -9.98
CA LYS A 24 -8.95 -4.10 -11.24
C LYS A 24 -8.69 -3.15 -12.38
N SER A 25 -7.70 -3.44 -13.23
CA SER A 25 -7.31 -2.60 -14.36
C SER A 25 -8.00 -3.07 -15.65
N GLN A 26 -8.42 -2.10 -16.46
CA GLN A 26 -9.06 -2.34 -17.74
C GLN A 26 -8.01 -2.65 -18.82
N ARG A 27 -8.26 -3.68 -19.62
CA ARG A 27 -7.47 -4.03 -20.80
C ARG A 27 -7.97 -3.29 -22.04
N ARG A 28 -7.18 -3.31 -23.12
CA ARG A 28 -7.55 -2.73 -24.42
C ARG A 28 -8.79 -3.37 -25.03
N ASP A 29 -9.04 -4.65 -24.74
CA ASP A 29 -10.25 -5.38 -25.13
C ASP A 29 -11.48 -5.06 -24.25
N GLN A 30 -11.38 -4.05 -23.38
CA GLN A 30 -12.39 -3.61 -22.42
C GLN A 30 -12.68 -4.60 -21.28
N SER A 31 -12.00 -5.76 -21.23
CA SER A 31 -12.09 -6.67 -20.09
C SER A 31 -11.36 -6.12 -18.86
N TRP A 32 -11.73 -6.60 -17.69
CA TRP A 32 -11.14 -6.18 -16.42
C TRP A 32 -10.33 -7.32 -15.81
N VAL A 33 -9.09 -7.03 -15.40
CA VAL A 33 -8.21 -8.01 -14.75
C VAL A 33 -7.77 -7.50 -13.38
N SER A 34 -7.63 -8.41 -12.41
CA SER A 34 -6.99 -8.09 -11.14
C SER A 34 -5.55 -7.65 -11.40
N SER A 35 -5.21 -6.49 -10.87
CA SER A 35 -3.90 -5.89 -11.00
C SER A 35 -3.35 -5.54 -9.63
N GLY A 36 -2.02 -5.53 -9.52
CA GLY A 36 -1.36 -5.11 -8.30
C GLY A 36 0.07 -4.69 -8.59
N PHE A 37 0.61 -3.85 -7.71
CA PHE A 37 1.98 -3.35 -7.83
C PHE A 37 2.57 -3.12 -6.44
N ASN A 38 3.84 -3.50 -6.26
CA ASN A 38 4.56 -3.16 -5.04
C ASN A 38 5.00 -1.70 -5.08
N ILE A 39 4.36 -0.86 -4.28
CA ILE A 39 4.60 0.58 -4.27
C ILE A 39 5.65 0.97 -3.22
N SER A 40 6.23 0.00 -2.50
CA SER A 40 7.16 0.23 -1.38
C SER A 40 8.35 1.09 -1.76
N ASN A 41 8.81 1.08 -3.01
CA ASN A 41 9.92 1.92 -3.48
C ASN A 41 9.53 2.78 -4.69
N LEU A 42 8.23 2.98 -4.92
CA LEU A 42 7.75 3.80 -6.03
C LEU A 42 8.12 5.27 -5.78
N SER A 43 8.66 5.94 -6.80
CA SER A 43 9.09 7.34 -6.75
C SER A 43 8.16 8.30 -7.52
N GLY A 44 7.08 7.77 -8.12
CA GLY A 44 6.12 8.54 -8.91
C GLY A 44 4.73 7.91 -8.84
N GLY A 45 4.07 7.84 -9.99
CA GLY A 45 2.74 7.27 -10.12
C GLY A 45 2.71 5.93 -10.81
N LEU A 46 1.50 5.49 -11.15
CA LEU A 46 1.26 4.30 -11.96
C LEU A 46 0.47 4.62 -13.23
N VAL A 47 0.73 3.85 -14.27
CA VAL A 47 -0.08 3.78 -15.48
C VAL A 47 -0.62 2.37 -15.63
N ASN A 48 -1.82 2.27 -16.17
CA ASN A 48 -2.37 0.99 -16.59
C ASN A 48 -1.92 0.70 -18.02
N TRP A 49 -1.09 -0.32 -18.17
CA TRP A 49 -0.63 -0.85 -19.45
C TRP A 49 -1.32 -2.18 -19.74
N ASP A 50 -2.48 -2.10 -20.42
CA ASP A 50 -3.24 -3.28 -20.86
C ASP A 50 -3.58 -4.27 -19.72
N GLY A 51 -4.03 -3.73 -18.58
CA GLY A 51 -4.36 -4.50 -17.38
C GLY A 51 -3.19 -4.72 -16.41
N ALA A 52 -1.96 -4.34 -16.78
CA ALA A 52 -0.80 -4.39 -15.90
C ALA A 52 -0.44 -2.99 -15.40
N LEU A 53 -0.29 -2.82 -14.08
CA LEU A 53 0.18 -1.57 -13.50
C LEU A 53 1.69 -1.43 -13.68
N GLN A 54 2.13 -0.27 -14.17
CA GLN A 54 3.53 0.05 -14.44
C GLN A 54 3.87 1.43 -13.85
N PRO A 55 5.13 1.68 -13.48
CA PRO A 55 5.56 3.01 -13.03
C PRO A 55 5.34 4.07 -14.12
N GLU A 56 4.84 5.23 -13.70
CA GLU A 56 4.69 6.42 -14.53
C GLU A 56 5.42 7.58 -13.87
N ASN A 57 5.98 8.48 -14.68
CA ASN A 57 6.48 9.76 -14.17
C ASN A 57 5.30 10.70 -13.88
N ALA A 58 4.70 10.51 -12.71
CA ALA A 58 3.65 11.37 -12.17
C ALA A 58 4.12 11.96 -10.82
N PRO A 59 3.56 13.11 -10.42
CA PRO A 59 3.83 13.68 -9.10
C PRO A 59 3.53 12.67 -7.99
N LEU A 60 4.29 12.73 -6.89
CA LEU A 60 3.93 11.99 -5.68
C LEU A 60 2.61 12.53 -5.11
N PRO A 61 1.78 11.68 -4.49
CA PRO A 61 0.52 12.14 -3.91
C PRO A 61 0.76 13.15 -2.80
N ALA A 62 0.00 14.25 -2.82
CA ALA A 62 0.05 15.30 -1.81
C ALA A 62 -0.44 14.78 -0.44
N ALA A 63 -1.41 13.86 -0.43
CA ALA A 63 -1.96 13.23 0.76
C ALA A 63 -2.28 11.75 0.51
N GLY A 64 -2.24 10.94 1.57
CA GLY A 64 -2.51 9.51 1.51
C GLY A 64 -1.36 8.66 0.95
N PHE A 65 -1.68 7.40 0.68
CA PHE A 65 -0.73 6.36 0.25
C PHE A 65 -1.07 5.75 -1.11
N VAL A 66 -2.13 6.24 -1.75
CA VAL A 66 -2.48 5.85 -3.12
C VAL A 66 -1.58 6.64 -4.07
N PRO A 67 -0.76 5.98 -4.92
CA PRO A 67 0.01 6.67 -5.94
C PRO A 67 -0.90 7.45 -6.88
N GLU A 68 -0.40 8.59 -7.35
CA GLU A 68 -1.02 9.30 -8.47
C GLU A 68 -0.80 8.55 -9.78
N GLY A 69 -1.39 9.05 -10.86
CA GLY A 69 -1.10 8.59 -12.21
C GLY A 69 -2.35 8.27 -13.01
N SER A 70 -2.15 8.05 -14.30
CA SER A 70 -3.22 7.83 -15.27
C SER A 70 -4.00 6.53 -15.03
N TYR A 71 -3.43 5.57 -14.30
CA TYR A 71 -4.11 4.31 -13.96
C TYR A 71 -5.43 4.50 -13.22
N GLN A 72 -5.60 5.58 -12.43
CA GLN A 72 -6.82 5.83 -11.65
C GLN A 72 -8.07 5.98 -12.55
N LYS A 73 -7.89 6.37 -13.82
CA LYS A 73 -8.99 6.50 -14.79
C LYS A 73 -9.45 5.15 -15.35
N THR A 74 -8.58 4.14 -15.28
CA THR A 74 -8.77 2.83 -15.93
C THR A 74 -8.60 1.66 -14.96
N THR A 75 -8.55 1.94 -13.66
CA THR A 75 -8.44 0.96 -12.58
C THR A 75 -9.50 1.23 -11.53
N GLN A 76 -10.29 0.22 -11.20
CA GLN A 76 -11.35 0.28 -10.20
C GLN A 76 -10.95 -0.47 -8.92
N ASN A 77 -11.66 -0.20 -7.82
CA ASN A 77 -11.46 -0.86 -6.52
C ASN A 77 -10.00 -0.78 -6.03
N ILE A 78 -9.41 0.40 -6.14
CA ILE A 78 -8.03 0.64 -5.73
C ILE A 78 -7.96 0.52 -4.20
N SER A 79 -7.06 -0.34 -3.72
CA SER A 79 -6.74 -0.50 -2.30
C SER A 79 -5.21 -0.54 -2.13
N VAL A 80 -4.73 0.09 -1.07
CA VAL A 80 -3.33 0.05 -0.66
C VAL A 80 -3.24 -0.68 0.66
N VAL A 81 -2.51 -1.79 0.66
CA VAL A 81 -2.35 -2.66 1.82
C VAL A 81 -0.89 -2.64 2.27
N LEU A 82 -0.70 -2.21 3.51
CA LEU A 82 0.56 -2.36 4.22
C LEU A 82 0.66 -3.79 4.72
N THR A 83 1.80 -4.42 4.46
CA THR A 83 2.09 -5.78 4.92
C THR A 83 3.43 -5.79 5.64
N ALA A 84 3.54 -6.58 6.69
CA ALA A 84 4.79 -6.78 7.40
C ALA A 84 4.77 -8.11 8.15
N TYR A 85 5.95 -8.60 8.51
CA TYR A 85 6.06 -9.62 9.56
C TYR A 85 6.16 -8.91 10.91
N CYS A 86 5.19 -9.13 11.78
CA CYS A 86 5.08 -8.47 13.06
C CYS A 86 5.41 -9.44 14.20
N LYS A 87 6.17 -8.95 15.18
CA LYS A 87 6.53 -9.70 16.37
C LYS A 87 5.39 -9.69 17.39
N THR A 88 4.95 -10.87 17.82
CA THR A 88 4.00 -11.09 18.92
C THR A 88 4.62 -10.81 20.28
N ILE A 89 3.79 -10.68 21.32
CA ILE A 89 4.23 -10.51 22.71
C ILE A 89 5.06 -11.73 23.17
N ASN A 90 4.71 -12.93 22.67
CA ASN A 90 5.43 -14.17 22.92
C ASN A 90 6.75 -14.28 22.13
N GLY A 91 7.08 -13.29 21.30
CA GLY A 91 8.33 -13.23 20.54
C GLY A 91 8.31 -13.92 19.18
N ASN A 92 7.22 -14.62 18.83
CA ASN A 92 7.02 -15.22 17.50
C ASN A 92 6.75 -14.15 16.45
N TRP A 93 7.11 -14.42 15.20
CA TRP A 93 6.81 -13.55 14.06
C TRP A 93 5.63 -14.10 13.28
N GLN A 94 4.68 -13.23 12.91
CA GLN A 94 3.56 -13.60 12.05
C GLN A 94 3.34 -12.56 10.96
N TRP A 95 2.79 -12.98 9.84
CA TRP A 95 2.41 -12.08 8.76
C TRP A 95 1.18 -11.28 9.16
N SER A 96 1.21 -9.97 8.92
CA SER A 96 0.09 -9.07 9.15
C SER A 96 -0.11 -8.14 7.95
N ALA A 97 -1.36 -7.79 7.71
CA ALA A 97 -1.77 -6.80 6.72
C ALA A 97 -2.71 -5.76 7.32
N LEU A 98 -2.63 -4.53 6.82
CA LEU A 98 -3.49 -3.42 7.19
C LEU A 98 -3.83 -2.62 5.93
N ASP A 99 -5.12 -2.42 5.67
CA ASP A 99 -5.57 -1.51 4.62
C ASP A 99 -5.30 -0.06 5.05
N ILE A 100 -4.47 0.64 4.28
CA ILE A 100 -4.07 2.03 4.51
C ILE A 100 -4.56 2.96 3.38
N THR A 101 -5.49 2.50 2.53
CA THR A 101 -6.02 3.25 1.39
C THR A 101 -6.50 4.64 1.79
N ASN A 102 -7.24 4.71 2.90
CA ASN A 102 -7.80 5.95 3.45
C ASN A 102 -7.11 6.41 4.73
N TYR A 103 -6.01 5.77 5.12
CA TYR A 103 -5.30 6.10 6.35
C TYR A 103 -4.68 7.50 6.24
N LYS A 104 -4.92 8.33 7.25
CA LYS A 104 -4.28 9.63 7.42
C LYS A 104 -3.43 9.60 8.68
N PRO A 105 -2.25 10.25 8.71
CA PRO A 105 -1.45 10.37 9.92
C PRO A 105 -2.20 10.99 11.11
N SER A 106 -3.28 11.74 10.86
CA SER A 106 -4.17 12.27 11.90
C SER A 106 -5.07 11.22 12.56
N ASP A 107 -5.24 10.05 11.94
CA ASP A 107 -6.16 9.02 12.40
C ASP A 107 -5.60 8.22 13.59
N GLY A 108 -4.28 8.25 13.76
CA GLY A 108 -3.53 7.54 14.80
C GLY A 108 -2.14 7.14 14.30
N ASP A 109 -1.34 6.55 15.18
CA ASP A 109 -0.11 5.83 14.84
C ASP A 109 -0.42 4.43 14.30
N ILE A 110 0.41 3.89 13.40
CA ILE A 110 0.33 2.46 13.06
C ILE A 110 1.21 1.71 14.05
N ALA A 111 0.60 0.82 14.83
CA ALA A 111 1.26 0.03 15.85
C ALA A 111 1.16 -1.46 15.54
N ASN A 112 2.14 -2.21 16.02
CA ASN A 112 2.07 -3.67 16.08
C ASN A 112 1.51 -4.08 17.45
N ILE A 113 0.31 -4.63 17.46
CA ILE A 113 -0.41 -5.10 18.65
C ILE A 113 -0.44 -6.62 18.61
N ASP A 114 0.46 -7.25 19.36
CA ASP A 114 0.62 -8.72 19.44
C ASP A 114 0.73 -9.42 18.08
N GLY A 115 1.58 -8.88 17.21
CA GLY A 115 1.81 -9.39 15.85
C GLY A 115 0.76 -8.95 14.82
N VAL A 116 -0.15 -8.05 15.17
CA VAL A 116 -1.18 -7.51 14.26
C VAL A 116 -1.00 -6.01 14.07
N LEU A 117 -0.84 -5.56 12.83
CA LEU A 117 -0.83 -4.15 12.45
C LEU A 117 -2.20 -3.52 12.70
N LYS A 118 -2.24 -2.44 13.50
CA LYS A 118 -3.47 -1.70 13.81
C LYS A 118 -3.19 -0.20 13.83
N ILE A 119 -4.23 0.59 13.58
CA ILE A 119 -4.20 2.03 13.83
C ILE A 119 -4.55 2.24 15.31
N GLN A 120 -3.65 2.87 16.05
CA GLN A 120 -3.79 3.19 17.46
C GLN A 120 -3.77 4.71 17.62
N ARG A 121 -4.77 5.27 18.30
CA ARG A 121 -4.81 6.68 18.67
C ARG A 121 -4.10 6.94 19.99
#